data_AF-A0A0E3QR38-F1
#
_entry.id   AF-A0A0E3QR38-F1
#
_cell.length_a   1.000
_cell.length_b   1.000
_cell.length_c   1.000
_cell.angle_alpha   90.00
_cell.angle_beta   90.00
_cell.angle_gamma   90.00
#
_symmetry.space_group_name_H-M   'P 1'
#
loop_
_entity.id
_entity.type
_entity.pdbx_description
1 polymer ?
#
loop_
_entity_poly.entity_id
_entity_poly.type
_entity_poly.pdbx_seq_one_letter_code
_entity_poly.pdbx_strand_id
1 'polypeptide(L)'
;MGKLEIAVLVILVLFIVQFLYVSIFTHAEYGGSDEQGGKKVKEITGGKYEPWIKPIWEPPSGEIETLLFVVQASIGAIIIGYFIGYYRGKEKGRTEARQNDLKHK
;
A
#
# COMPACT_ATOMS: atom_id res chain seq x y z
N MET A 1 -0.28 -8.78 -23.22
CA MET A 1 -0.50 -8.48 -21.80
C MET A 1 -1.93 -8.86 -21.46
N GLY A 2 -2.13 -9.60 -20.38
CA GLY A 2 -3.44 -9.92 -19.83
C GLY A 2 -4.16 -8.67 -19.32
N LYS A 3 -5.50 -8.73 -19.26
CA LYS A 3 -6.35 -7.62 -18.80
C LYS A 3 -5.97 -7.12 -17.40
N LEU A 4 -5.52 -8.03 -16.52
CA LEU A 4 -5.05 -7.70 -15.16
C LEU A 4 -3.73 -6.94 -15.17
N GLU A 5 -2.79 -7.29 -16.05
CA GLU A 5 -1.49 -6.60 -16.16
C GLU A 5 -1.69 -5.17 -16.64
N ILE A 6 -2.58 -4.96 -17.60
CA ILE A 6 -2.97 -3.63 -18.08
C ILE A 6 -3.65 -2.85 -16.94
N ALA A 7 -4.58 -3.46 -16.20
CA ALA A 7 -5.24 -2.80 -15.07
C ALA A 7 -4.24 -2.36 -13.99
N VAL A 8 -3.28 -3.21 -13.62
CA VAL A 8 -2.23 -2.88 -12.66
C VAL A 8 -1.36 -1.73 -13.15
N LEU A 9 -0.94 -1.75 -14.43
CA LEU A 9 -0.16 -0.66 -15.03
C LEU A 9 -0.93 0.66 -15.04
N VAL A 10 -2.21 0.63 -15.38
CA VAL A 10 -3.06 1.84 -15.37
C VAL A 10 -3.17 2.40 -13.95
N ILE A 11 -3.43 1.56 -12.95
CA ILE A 11 -3.51 2.00 -11.54
C ILE A 11 -2.16 2.60 -11.09
N LEU A 12 -1.05 1.97 -11.45
CA LEU A 12 0.29 2.45 -11.11
C LEU A 12 0.58 3.82 -11.76
N VAL A 13 0.25 3.98 -13.04
CA VAL A 13 0.42 5.25 -13.75
C VAL A 13 -0.45 6.34 -13.11
N LEU A 14 -1.72 6.06 -12.82
CA LEU A 14 -2.61 7.01 -12.15
C LEU A 14 -2.06 7.43 -10.78
N PHE A 15 -1.55 6.47 -10.00
CA PHE A 15 -0.91 6.76 -8.72
C PHE A 15 0.32 7.66 -8.89
N ILE A 16 1.22 7.36 -9.84
CA ILE A 16 2.42 8.18 -10.08
C ILE A 16 2.05 9.60 -10.51
N VAL A 17 1.08 9.75 -11.44
CA VAL A 17 0.62 11.06 -11.91
C VAL A 17 0.04 11.87 -10.75
N GLN A 18 -0.82 11.26 -9.94
CA GLN A 18 -1.41 11.91 -8.76
C GLN A 18 -0.32 12.29 -7.75
N PHE A 19 0.63 11.40 -7.48
CA PHE A 19 1.73 11.62 -6.56
C PHE A 19 2.59 12.81 -6.98
N LEU A 20 3.01 12.85 -8.25
CA LEU A 20 3.81 13.94 -8.80
C LEU A 20 3.05 15.26 -8.79
N TYR A 21 1.76 15.25 -9.14
CA TYR A 21 0.92 16.44 -9.10
C TYR A 21 0.87 17.05 -7.70
N VAL A 22 0.59 16.24 -6.68
CA VAL A 22 0.53 16.68 -5.29
C VAL A 22 1.92 17.16 -4.81
N SER A 23 2.96 16.38 -5.05
CA SER A 23 4.33 16.68 -4.60
C SER A 23 4.88 17.99 -5.18
N ILE A 24 4.58 18.30 -6.44
CA ILE A 24 5.12 19.49 -7.12
C ILE A 24 4.25 20.73 -6.87
N PHE A 25 2.93 20.59 -6.89
CA PHE A 25 2.03 21.74 -6.99
C PHE A 25 1.26 22.09 -5.73
N THR A 26 1.19 21.22 -4.72
CA THR A 26 0.26 21.44 -3.59
C THR A 26 0.93 21.83 -2.27
N HIS A 27 2.27 21.80 -2.18
CA HIS A 27 3.01 21.95 -0.92
C HIS A 27 2.42 21.12 0.24
N ALA A 28 1.70 20.05 -0.07
CA ALA A 28 1.01 19.24 0.91
C ALA A 28 2.05 18.42 1.68
N GLU A 29 2.02 18.54 3.01
CA GLU A 29 2.81 17.68 3.88
C GLU A 29 2.20 16.29 3.88
N TYR A 30 3.01 15.29 3.52
CA TYR A 30 2.66 13.88 3.64
C TYR A 30 2.81 13.44 5.10
N GLY A 31 1.95 13.99 5.97
CA GLY A 31 1.86 13.62 7.38
C GLY A 31 0.83 12.52 7.61
N GLY A 32 1.01 11.76 8.69
CA GLY A 32 0.04 10.76 9.12
C GLY A 32 -1.35 11.35 9.35
N SER A 33 -2.40 10.55 9.10
CA SER A 33 -3.79 10.96 9.30
C SER A 33 -4.07 11.45 10.72
N ASP A 34 -3.39 10.87 11.71
CA ASP A 34 -3.59 11.17 13.13
C ASP A 34 -3.09 12.59 13.49
N GLU A 35 -1.98 13.04 12.87
CA GLU A 35 -1.46 14.40 13.08
C GLU A 35 -2.40 15.45 12.49
N GLN A 36 -2.89 15.22 11.27
CA GLN A 36 -3.83 16.12 10.60
C GLN A 36 -5.17 16.19 11.34
N GLY A 37 -5.67 15.05 11.80
CA GLY A 37 -6.89 14.96 12.61
C GLY A 37 -6.75 15.74 13.92
N GLY A 38 -5.64 15.54 14.63
CA GLY A 38 -5.36 16.26 15.88
C GLY A 38 -5.28 17.78 15.71
N LYS A 39 -4.62 18.25 14.65
CA LYS A 39 -4.56 19.68 14.30
C LYS A 39 -5.96 20.24 14.03
N LYS A 40 -6.79 19.53 13.25
CA LYS A 40 -8.14 19.99 12.92
C LYS A 40 -9.08 20.02 14.13
N VAL A 41 -8.98 19.04 15.02
CA VAL A 41 -9.76 19.03 16.28
C VAL A 41 -9.38 20.20 17.17
N LYS A 42 -8.07 20.49 17.31
CA LYS A 42 -7.60 21.67 18.06
C LYS A 42 -8.12 22.99 17.46
N GLU A 43 -8.14 23.11 16.13
CA GLU A 43 -8.67 24.28 15.43
C GLU A 43 -10.17 24.48 15.72
N ILE A 44 -10.99 23.43 15.55
CA ILE A 44 -12.45 23.51 15.72
C ILE A 44 -12.85 23.78 17.18
N THR A 45 -12.11 23.21 18.13
CA THR A 45 -12.42 23.34 19.56
C THR A 45 -11.73 24.53 20.24
N GLY A 46 -10.96 25.33 19.49
CA GLY A 46 -10.20 26.45 20.05
C GLY A 46 -9.18 26.01 21.09
N GLY A 47 -8.63 24.80 20.96
CA GLY A 47 -7.65 24.22 21.89
C GLY A 47 -8.22 23.66 23.20
N LYS A 48 -9.55 23.64 23.39
CA LYS A 48 -10.18 23.16 24.64
C LYS A 48 -10.36 21.64 24.71
N TYR A 49 -10.12 20.93 23.61
CA TYR A 49 -10.25 19.47 23.57
C TYR A 49 -9.02 18.78 24.14
N GLU A 50 -9.22 17.97 25.17
CA GLU A 50 -8.23 17.00 25.64
C GLU A 50 -8.55 15.60 25.13
N PRO A 51 -7.58 14.87 24.53
CA PRO A 51 -7.79 13.49 24.12
C PRO A 51 -8.15 12.60 25.32
N TRP A 52 -9.28 11.90 25.22
CA TRP A 52 -9.73 10.92 26.23
C TRP A 52 -8.88 9.64 26.29
N ILE A 53 -8.03 9.42 25.29
CA ILE A 53 -7.18 8.25 25.10
C ILE A 53 -5.85 8.80 24.62
N LYS A 54 -4.77 8.40 25.29
CA LYS A 54 -3.40 8.67 24.88
C LYS A 54 -2.81 7.40 24.24
N PRO A 55 -1.92 7.52 23.25
CA PRO A 55 -1.20 6.36 22.73
C PRO A 55 -0.51 5.64 23.88
N ILE A 56 -0.69 4.31 23.97
CA ILE A 56 0.02 3.48 24.96
C ILE A 56 1.52 3.52 24.69
N TRP A 57 1.89 3.69 23.42
CA TRP A 57 3.25 3.83 22.97
C TRP A 57 3.28 4.70 21.72
N GLU A 58 4.31 5.54 21.63
CA GLU A 58 4.58 6.40 20.48
C GLU A 58 6.05 6.19 20.08
N PRO A 59 6.38 6.09 18.78
CA PRO A 59 7.76 5.93 18.35
C PRO A 59 8.63 7.08 18.88
N PRO A 60 9.83 6.80 19.43
CA PRO A 60 10.67 7.86 20.00
C PRO A 60 11.28 8.80 18.95
N SER A 61 11.10 8.50 17.66
CA SER A 61 11.49 9.35 16.52
C SER A 61 10.61 9.02 15.31
N GLY A 62 10.34 10.02 14.45
CA GLY A 62 9.67 9.82 13.16
C GLY A 62 10.43 8.90 12.20
N GLU A 63 11.75 8.76 12.38
CA GLU A 63 12.55 7.79 11.63
C GLU A 63 12.15 6.35 11.97
N ILE A 64 11.84 6.09 13.25
CA ILE A 64 11.41 4.77 13.72
C ILE A 64 9.98 4.49 13.25
N GLU A 65 9.11 5.49 13.24
CA GLU A 65 7.77 5.39 12.64
C GLU A 65 7.86 4.98 11.16
N THR A 66 8.70 5.68 10.41
CA THR A 66 8.94 5.40 8.98
C THR A 66 9.52 3.99 8.79
N LEU A 67 10.48 3.58 9.62
CA LEU A 67 11.08 2.25 9.58
C LEU A 67 10.04 1.16 9.82
N LEU A 68 9.19 1.30 10.84
CA LEU A 68 8.12 0.34 11.13
C LEU A 68 7.13 0.26 9.97
N PHE A 69 6.77 1.39 9.37
CA PHE A 69 5.90 1.44 8.19
C PHE A 69 6.52 0.70 6.99
N VAL A 70 7.80 0.95 6.70
CA VAL A 70 8.51 0.29 5.59
C VAL A 70 8.62 -1.22 5.80
N VAL A 71 8.87 -1.68 7.02
CA VAL A 71 8.89 -3.11 7.35
C VAL A 71 7.53 -3.75 7.12
N GLN A 72 6.45 -3.11 7.58
CA GLN A 72 5.08 -3.60 7.34
C GLN A 72 4.75 -3.66 5.85
N ALA A 73 5.08 -2.60 5.10
CA ALA A 73 4.88 -2.55 3.66
C ALA A 73 5.66 -3.64 2.91
N SER A 74 6.91 -3.89 3.32
CA SER A 74 7.78 -4.90 2.71
C SER A 74 7.24 -6.32 2.94
N ILE A 75 6.76 -6.62 4.14
CA ILE A 75 6.11 -7.90 4.45
C ILE A 75 4.84 -8.07 3.61
N GLY A 76 4.01 -7.03 3.52
CA GLY A 76 2.81 -7.04 2.68
C GLY A 76 3.14 -7.33 1.20
N ALA A 77 4.18 -6.69 0.67
CA ALA A 77 4.63 -6.90 -0.71
C ALA A 77 5.11 -8.34 -0.96
N ILE A 78 5.84 -8.94 -0.01
CA ILE A 78 6.28 -10.35 -0.09
C ILE A 78 5.07 -11.29 -0.14
N ILE A 79 4.07 -11.09 0.74
CA ILE A 79 2.87 -11.93 0.79
C ILE A 79 2.10 -11.84 -0.53
N ILE A 80 1.84 -10.63 -1.03
CA ILE A 80 1.13 -10.41 -2.30
C ILE A 80 1.90 -11.05 -3.46
N GLY A 81 3.22 -10.85 -3.52
CA GLY A 81 4.09 -11.42 -4.54
C GLY A 81 4.06 -12.96 -4.54
N TYR A 82 4.09 -13.58 -3.36
CA TYR A 82 3.99 -15.03 -3.20
C TYR A 82 2.67 -15.57 -3.77
N PHE A 83 1.53 -14.97 -3.44
CA PHE A 83 0.23 -15.42 -3.94
C PHE A 83 0.15 -15.30 -5.47
N ILE A 84 0.55 -14.16 -6.03
CA ILE A 84 0.56 -13.97 -7.49
C ILE A 84 1.45 -15.03 -8.16
N GLY A 85 2.65 -15.27 -7.61
CA GLY A 85 3.57 -16.29 -8.11
C GLY A 85 2.98 -17.70 -8.05
N TYR A 86 2.40 -18.08 -6.91
CA TYR A 86 1.79 -19.39 -6.68
C TYR A 86 0.66 -19.68 -7.67
N TYR A 87 -0.28 -18.75 -7.85
CA TYR A 87 -1.41 -18.96 -8.76
C TYR A 87 -0.97 -19.04 -10.23
N ARG A 88 0.00 -18.22 -10.65
CA ARG A 88 0.58 -18.31 -12.00
C ARG A 88 1.28 -19.65 -12.24
N GLY A 89 2.03 -20.14 -11.24
CA GLY A 89 2.69 -21.45 -11.31
C GLY A 89 1.69 -22.60 -11.41
N LYS A 90 0.62 -22.57 -10.60
CA LYS A 90 -0.44 -23.58 -10.62
C LYS A 90 -1.17 -23.64 -11.96
N GLU A 91 -1.46 -22.50 -12.58
CA GLU A 91 -2.10 -22.43 -13.89
C GLU A 91 -1.20 -22.99 -15.00
N LYS A 92 0.09 -22.68 -14.95
CA LYS A 92 1.08 -23.21 -15.89
C LYS A 92 1.16 -24.74 -15.80
N GLY A 93 1.27 -25.31 -14.59
CA GLY A 93 1.29 -26.75 -14.39
C GLY A 93 0.01 -27.46 -14.88
N ARG A 94 -1.16 -26.84 -14.69
CA ARG A 94 -2.44 -27.38 -15.21
C ARG A 94 -2.48 -27.38 -16.74
N THR A 95 -1.89 -26.36 -17.37
CA THR A 95 -1.83 -26.24 -18.83
C THR A 95 -0.87 -27.25 -19.44
N GLU A 96 0.30 -27.45 -18.81
CA GLU A 96 1.29 -28.46 -19.20
C GLU A 96 0.75 -29.88 -19.09
N ALA A 97 0.10 -30.24 -17.97
CA ALA A 97 -0.54 -31.54 -17.80
C ALA A 97 -1.59 -31.81 -18.90
N ARG A 98 -2.44 -30.82 -19.20
CA ARG A 98 -3.47 -30.94 -20.25
C ARG A 98 -2.88 -31.11 -21.65
N GLN A 99 -1.76 -30.45 -21.97
CA GLN A 99 -1.08 -30.65 -23.25
C GLN A 99 -0.45 -32.04 -23.36
N ASN A 100 0.10 -32.58 -22.28
CA ASN A 100 0.68 -33.92 -22.29
C ASN A 100 -0.38 -35.00 -22.53
N ASP A 101 -1.54 -34.89 -21.88
CA ASP A 101 -2.68 -35.79 -22.10
C ASP A 101 -3.18 -35.77 -23.56
N LEU A 102 -3.16 -34.60 -24.22
CA LEU A 102 -3.56 -34.47 -25.63
C LEU A 102 -2.55 -35.06 -26.60
N LYS A 103 -1.26 -35.14 -26.25
CA LYS A 103 -0.20 -35.73 -27.09
C LYS A 103 -0.11 -37.25 -26.99
N HIS A 104 -0.71 -37.85 -25.96
CA HIS A 104 -0.70 -39.29 -25.72
C HIS A 104 -2.05 -39.96 -26.04
N LYS A 105 -2.99 -39.21 -26.61
CA LYS A 105 -4.19 -39.72 -27.29
C LYS A 105 -3.99 -39.68 -28.80
#